data_AF-A0A315BU46-F1
#
_entry.id   AF-A0A315BU46-F1
#
_cell.length_a   1.000
_cell.length_b   1.000
_cell.length_c   1.000
_cell.angle_alpha   90.00
_cell.angle_beta   90.00
_cell.angle_gamma   90.00
#
_symmetry.space_group_name_H-M   'P 1'
#
loop_
_entity.id
_entity.type
_entity.pdbx_description
1 polymer ?
#
loop_
_entity_poly.entity_id
_entity_poly.type
_entity_poly.pdbx_seq_one_letter_code
_entity_poly.pdbx_strand_id
1 'polypeptide(L)'
;MSTKEELRSRVNEFRAHREEREQEKLINAEFHGISYSAEHRPENLRLLRAFFNATQDDFAALLGIIGQSLYSQYERGLRELETIDARRIEQSLNIPEKWLDRKNSNSLFLSQDEQSLVNEIRAVNSAAILILAKAVRILSNRD
;
A
#
# COMPACT_ATOMS: atom_id res chain seq x y z
N MET A 1 6.38 -9.52 46.63
CA MET A 1 7.01 -9.44 45.29
C MET A 1 7.46 -8.01 45.07
N SER A 2 8.71 -7.82 44.65
CA SER A 2 9.27 -6.48 44.39
C SER A 2 8.73 -5.95 43.06
N THR A 3 8.47 -4.64 42.96
CA THR A 3 8.07 -3.94 41.71
C THR A 3 8.96 -4.28 40.51
N LYS A 4 10.21 -4.67 40.75
CA LYS A 4 11.17 -5.12 39.74
C LYS A 4 10.84 -6.50 39.15
N GLU A 5 10.23 -7.40 39.92
CA GLU A 5 9.81 -8.74 39.49
C GLU A 5 8.52 -8.66 38.67
N GLU A 6 7.57 -7.81 39.07
CA GLU A 6 6.35 -7.53 38.28
C GLU A 6 6.68 -6.91 36.91
N LEU A 7 7.62 -5.96 36.87
CA LEU A 7 8.07 -5.36 35.60
C LEU A 7 8.76 -6.38 34.69
N ARG A 8 9.56 -7.30 35.26
CA ARG A 8 10.18 -8.38 34.48
C ARG A 8 9.15 -9.36 33.95
N SER A 9 8.14 -9.73 34.74
CA SER A 9 7.04 -10.59 34.28
C SER A 9 6.29 -9.93 33.13
N ARG A 10 5.88 -8.66 33.28
CA ARG A 10 5.19 -7.92 32.22
C ARG A 10 6.02 -7.77 30.96
N VAL A 11 7.33 -7.48 31.06
CA VAL A 11 8.20 -7.40 29.87
C VAL A 11 8.33 -8.75 29.18
N ASN A 12 8.39 -9.85 29.93
CA ASN A 12 8.44 -11.20 29.36
C ASN A 12 7.11 -11.59 28.72
N GLU A 13 5.97 -11.26 29.34
CA GLU A 13 4.63 -11.42 28.77
C GLU A 13 4.45 -10.59 27.49
N PHE A 14 4.92 -9.33 27.48
CA PHE A 14 4.91 -8.48 26.27
C PHE A 14 5.81 -9.02 25.15
N ARG A 15 6.97 -9.59 25.49
CA ARG A 15 7.85 -10.25 24.52
C ARG A 15 7.21 -11.52 23.95
N ALA A 16 6.65 -12.36 24.81
CA ALA A 16 5.95 -13.57 24.39
C ALA A 16 4.75 -13.23 23.48
N HIS A 17 3.92 -12.25 23.85
CA HIS A 17 2.83 -11.79 22.99
C HIS A 17 3.31 -11.16 21.69
N ARG A 18 4.48 -10.53 21.66
CA ARG A 18 5.06 -10.00 20.42
C ARG A 18 5.54 -11.13 19.52
N GLU A 19 6.24 -12.11 20.06
CA GLU A 19 6.72 -13.29 19.34
C GLU A 19 5.55 -14.14 18.82
N GLU A 20 4.49 -14.29 19.62
CA GLU A 20 3.26 -15.00 19.26
C GLU A 20 2.51 -14.27 18.13
N ARG A 21 2.43 -12.93 18.16
CA ARG A 21 1.87 -12.13 17.06
C ARG A 21 2.75 -12.12 15.81
N GLU A 22 4.07 -12.15 15.95
CA GLU A 22 5.00 -12.28 14.82
C GLU A 22 4.90 -13.68 14.19
N GLN A 23 4.78 -14.73 15.00
CA GLN A 23 4.51 -16.08 14.53
C GLN A 23 3.12 -16.20 13.90
N GLU A 24 2.06 -15.63 14.46
CA GLU A 24 0.74 -15.58 13.84
C GLU A 24 0.74 -14.81 12.52
N LYS A 25 1.54 -13.74 12.39
CA LYS A 25 1.73 -13.04 11.12
C LYS A 25 2.47 -13.90 10.09
N LEU A 26 3.48 -14.66 10.52
CA LEU A 26 4.22 -15.58 9.66
C LEU A 26 3.35 -16.77 9.23
N ILE A 27 2.59 -17.35 10.16
CA ILE A 27 1.65 -18.44 9.93
C ILE A 27 0.49 -17.97 9.03
N ASN A 28 -0.06 -16.78 9.24
CA ASN A 28 -1.09 -16.22 8.34
C ASN A 28 -0.53 -15.87 6.95
N ALA A 29 0.73 -15.45 6.86
CA ALA A 29 1.41 -15.24 5.57
C ALA A 29 1.69 -16.58 4.84
N GLU A 30 1.93 -17.67 5.57
CA GLU A 30 2.03 -19.04 5.05
C GLU A 30 0.67 -19.63 4.65
N PHE A 31 -0.40 -19.41 5.43
CA PHE A 31 -1.73 -20.00 5.18
C PHE A 31 -2.59 -19.23 4.16
N HIS A 32 -2.37 -17.92 3.99
CA HIS A 32 -3.03 -17.09 2.97
C HIS A 32 -1.99 -16.50 2.01
N GLY A 33 -1.18 -17.40 1.43
CA GLY A 33 -0.01 -17.13 0.60
C GLY A 33 -0.06 -15.77 -0.10
N ILE A 34 0.83 -14.88 0.32
CA ILE A 34 1.14 -13.67 -0.44
C ILE A 34 1.72 -14.13 -1.77
N SER A 35 0.84 -14.31 -2.76
CA SER A 35 1.20 -14.70 -4.11
C SER A 35 1.65 -13.47 -4.86
N TYR A 36 2.78 -13.60 -5.56
CA TYR A 36 3.31 -12.58 -6.46
C TYR A 36 3.16 -13.05 -7.89
N SER A 37 2.39 -12.35 -8.70
CA SER A 37 2.18 -12.68 -10.11
C SER A 37 1.88 -11.43 -10.93
N ALA A 38 2.40 -11.39 -12.15
CA ALA A 38 2.13 -10.33 -13.12
C ALA A 38 0.63 -10.21 -13.45
N GLU A 39 -0.13 -11.30 -13.27
CA GLU A 39 -1.59 -11.32 -13.49
C GLU A 39 -2.35 -10.37 -12.55
N HIS A 40 -1.73 -9.94 -11.44
CA HIS A 40 -2.32 -9.03 -10.46
C HIS A 40 -2.12 -7.55 -10.83
N ARG A 41 -1.16 -7.25 -11.73
CA ARG A 41 -0.80 -5.89 -12.14
C ARG A 41 -1.99 -5.07 -12.65
N PRO A 42 -2.90 -5.58 -13.51
CA PRO A 42 -4.02 -4.79 -14.00
C PRO A 42 -4.94 -4.29 -12.88
N GLU A 43 -5.26 -5.16 -11.92
CA GLU A 43 -6.11 -4.79 -10.78
C GLU A 43 -5.39 -3.83 -9.84
N ASN A 44 -4.11 -4.08 -9.57
CA ASN A 44 -3.30 -3.24 -8.69
C ASN A 44 -3.08 -1.84 -9.28
N LEU A 45 -2.97 -1.70 -10.61
CA LEU A 45 -2.97 -0.39 -11.29
C LEU A 45 -4.29 0.36 -11.09
N ARG A 46 -5.44 -0.33 -11.18
CA ARG A 46 -6.76 0.27 -10.94
C ARG A 46 -6.91 0.74 -9.50
N LEU A 47 -6.43 -0.07 -8.54
CA LEU A 47 -6.43 0.29 -7.13
C LEU A 47 -5.60 1.54 -6.87
N LEU A 48 -4.41 1.65 -7.47
CA LEU A 48 -3.59 2.86 -7.38
C LEU A 48 -4.32 4.07 -7.97
N ARG A 49 -4.85 3.97 -9.18
CA ARG A 49 -5.57 5.09 -9.80
C ARG A 49 -6.79 5.53 -8.98
N ALA A 50 -7.55 4.56 -8.46
CA ALA A 50 -8.69 4.83 -7.59
C ALA A 50 -8.26 5.51 -6.29
N PHE A 51 -7.12 5.12 -5.72
CA PHE A 51 -6.54 5.77 -4.54
C PHE A 51 -6.22 7.25 -4.79
N PHE A 52 -5.62 7.56 -5.94
CA PHE A 52 -5.34 8.94 -6.35
C PHE A 52 -6.56 9.71 -6.85
N ASN A 53 -7.74 9.07 -6.90
CA ASN A 53 -8.98 9.62 -7.44
C ASN A 53 -8.78 10.26 -8.83
N ALA A 54 -8.04 9.56 -9.68
CA ALA A 54 -7.62 10.06 -10.98
C ALA A 54 -8.36 9.35 -12.13
N THR A 55 -8.55 10.05 -13.26
CA THR A 55 -8.91 9.40 -14.51
C THR A 55 -7.71 8.59 -15.05
N GLN A 56 -7.92 7.73 -16.04
CA GLN A 56 -6.80 7.01 -16.68
C GLN A 56 -5.77 7.98 -17.25
N ASP A 57 -6.24 9.11 -17.78
CA ASP A 57 -5.44 10.13 -18.42
C ASP A 57 -4.61 10.90 -17.39
N ASP A 58 -5.26 11.36 -16.31
CA ASP A 58 -4.59 12.05 -15.21
C ASP A 58 -3.54 11.16 -14.54
N PHE A 59 -3.85 9.86 -14.38
CA PHE A 59 -2.95 8.93 -13.73
C PHE A 59 -1.77 8.56 -14.63
N ALA A 60 -1.98 8.37 -15.94
CA ALA A 60 -0.90 8.16 -16.90
C ALA A 60 0.04 9.38 -16.94
N ALA A 61 -0.53 10.59 -16.94
CA ALA A 61 0.25 11.83 -16.86
C ALA A 61 1.03 11.95 -15.53
N LEU A 62 0.42 11.56 -14.40
CA LEU A 62 1.06 11.54 -13.08
C LEU A 62 2.27 10.59 -13.04
N LEU A 63 2.14 9.41 -13.66
CA LEU A 63 3.23 8.45 -13.73
C LEU A 63 4.40 8.97 -14.60
N GLY A 64 4.10 9.69 -15.68
CA GLY A 64 5.11 10.30 -16.55
C GLY A 64 6.01 9.30 -17.30
N ILE A 65 5.71 8.00 -17.19
CA ILE A 65 6.50 6.89 -17.75
C ILE A 65 5.72 6.03 -18.74
N ILE A 66 4.39 6.16 -18.79
CA ILE A 66 3.50 5.37 -19.66
C ILE A 66 2.52 6.32 -20.33
N GLY A 67 2.35 6.19 -21.66
CA GLY A 67 1.34 6.94 -22.40
C GLY A 67 -0.08 6.48 -22.10
N GLN A 68 -1.05 7.39 -22.18
CA GLN A 68 -2.46 7.16 -21.85
C GLN A 68 -3.06 5.88 -22.47
N SER A 69 -2.96 5.71 -23.80
CA SER A 69 -3.49 4.53 -24.50
C SER A 69 -2.88 3.22 -23.99
N LEU A 70 -1.59 3.25 -23.66
CA LEU A 70 -0.86 2.10 -23.16
C LEU A 70 -1.26 1.76 -21.73
N TYR A 71 -1.41 2.78 -20.87
CA TYR A 71 -1.93 2.62 -19.51
C TYR A 71 -3.32 1.98 -19.49
N SER A 72 -4.23 2.46 -20.35
CA SER A 72 -5.59 1.90 -20.46
C SER A 72 -5.58 0.42 -20.87
N GLN A 73 -4.66 0.02 -21.76
CA GLN A 73 -4.49 -1.39 -22.14
C GLN A 73 -3.96 -2.25 -20.99
N TYR A 74 -3.02 -1.74 -20.20
CA TYR A 74 -2.50 -2.43 -19.01
C TYR A 74 -3.57 -2.62 -17.95
N GLU A 75 -4.32 -1.56 -17.60
CA GLU A 75 -5.42 -1.67 -16.63
C GLU A 75 -6.48 -2.67 -17.08
N ARG A 76 -6.74 -2.81 -18.38
CA ARG A 76 -7.72 -3.76 -18.90
C ARG A 76 -7.18 -5.19 -19.02
N GLY A 77 -5.89 -5.41 -18.78
CA GLY A 77 -5.23 -6.70 -19.02
C GLY A 77 -5.15 -7.07 -20.51
N LEU A 78 -5.34 -6.11 -21.42
CA LEU A 78 -5.20 -6.32 -22.87
C LEU A 78 -3.73 -6.41 -23.29
N ARG A 79 -2.85 -5.83 -22.48
CA ARG A 79 -1.41 -5.91 -22.62
C ARG A 79 -0.79 -6.18 -21.26
N GLU A 80 0.28 -6.96 -21.23
CA GLU A 80 1.04 -7.21 -20.02
C GLU A 80 1.95 -6.00 -19.74
N LEU A 81 1.90 -5.52 -18.49
CA LEU A 81 2.86 -4.52 -18.00
C LEU A 81 4.17 -5.24 -17.71
N GLU A 82 5.24 -4.89 -18.41
CA GLU A 82 6.56 -5.48 -18.22
C GLU A 82 7.10 -5.23 -16.81
N THR A 83 7.88 -6.18 -16.28
CA THR A 83 8.46 -6.07 -14.93
C THR A 83 9.32 -4.82 -14.76
N ILE A 84 10.01 -4.37 -15.82
CA ILE A 84 10.81 -3.14 -15.78
C ILE A 84 9.93 -1.89 -15.59
N ASP A 85 8.78 -1.83 -16.25
CA ASP A 85 7.87 -0.70 -16.14
C ASP A 85 7.07 -0.74 -14.85
N ALA A 86 6.69 -1.94 -14.37
CA ALA A 86 6.13 -2.13 -13.04
C ALA A 86 7.05 -1.58 -11.95
N ARG A 87 8.34 -1.92 -12.00
CA ARG A 87 9.35 -1.38 -11.05
C ARG A 87 9.50 0.13 -11.13
N ARG A 88 9.46 0.70 -12.35
CA ARG A 88 9.50 2.17 -12.53
C ARG A 88 8.28 2.84 -11.91
N ILE A 89 7.09 2.26 -12.07
CA ILE A 89 5.87 2.74 -11.40
C ILE A 89 6.06 2.68 -9.88
N GLU A 90 6.50 1.53 -9.36
CA GLU A 90 6.69 1.32 -7.92
C GLU A 90 7.65 2.36 -7.32
N GLN A 91 8.78 2.61 -8.00
CA GLN A 91 9.74 3.64 -7.61
C GLN A 91 9.18 5.06 -7.70
N SER A 92 8.45 5.40 -8.77
CA SER A 92 7.87 6.74 -8.96
C SER A 92 6.86 7.11 -7.87
N LEU A 93 6.14 6.09 -7.38
CA LEU A 93 5.12 6.21 -6.35
C LEU A 93 5.65 5.94 -4.93
N ASN A 94 6.93 5.58 -4.80
CA ASN A 94 7.57 5.19 -3.54
C ASN A 94 6.80 4.07 -2.81
N ILE A 95 6.38 3.04 -3.54
CA ILE A 95 5.72 1.86 -2.99
C ILE A 95 6.68 0.65 -2.99
N PRO A 96 6.47 -0.35 -2.11
CA PRO A 96 7.35 -1.51 -2.01
C PRO A 96 7.52 -2.26 -3.34
N GLU A 97 8.71 -2.80 -3.56
CA GLU A 97 8.99 -3.63 -4.74
C GLU A 97 8.03 -4.83 -4.79
N LYS A 98 7.61 -5.21 -6.00
CA LYS A 98 6.68 -6.31 -6.28
C LYS A 98 5.27 -6.09 -5.70
N TRP A 99 4.94 -4.88 -5.26
CA TRP A 99 3.60 -4.60 -4.80
C TRP A 99 2.58 -4.73 -5.93
N LEU A 100 2.93 -4.33 -7.16
CA LEU A 100 2.06 -4.51 -8.32
C LEU A 100 1.81 -5.99 -8.63
N ASP A 101 2.71 -6.86 -8.20
CA ASP A 101 2.59 -8.31 -8.36
C ASP A 101 1.81 -8.95 -7.21
N ARG A 102 1.56 -8.25 -6.10
CA ARG A 102 1.00 -8.85 -4.88
C ARG A 102 -0.50 -9.11 -5.00
N LYS A 103 -0.93 -10.29 -4.55
CA LYS A 103 -2.35 -10.64 -4.39
C LYS A 103 -2.92 -9.89 -3.18
N ASN A 104 -4.14 -9.34 -3.32
CA ASN A 104 -4.84 -8.60 -2.26
C ASN A 104 -4.07 -7.36 -1.77
N SER A 105 -3.56 -6.55 -2.70
CA SER A 105 -2.73 -5.38 -2.46
C SER A 105 -3.41 -4.20 -1.73
N ASN A 106 -4.63 -4.36 -1.22
CA ASN A 106 -5.43 -3.33 -0.55
C ASN A 106 -4.74 -2.69 0.67
N SER A 107 -3.71 -3.33 1.24
CA SER A 107 -3.08 -2.91 2.50
C SER A 107 -2.07 -1.78 2.38
N LEU A 108 -1.88 -1.18 1.20
CA LEU A 108 -0.70 -0.34 1.00
C LEU A 108 -0.76 1.02 1.68
N PHE A 109 -1.94 1.60 1.89
CA PHE A 109 -1.96 3.05 1.90
C PHE A 109 -2.02 3.74 3.26
N LEU A 110 -2.42 3.08 4.34
CA LEU A 110 -2.68 3.77 5.59
C LEU A 110 -2.53 2.80 6.77
N SER A 111 -1.84 3.19 7.84
CA SER A 111 -2.06 2.62 9.16
C SER A 111 -3.55 2.68 9.51
N GLN A 112 -4.00 1.85 10.45
CA GLN A 112 -5.43 1.81 10.81
C GLN A 112 -5.97 3.20 11.21
N ASP A 113 -5.10 4.03 11.78
CA ASP A 113 -5.38 5.41 12.17
C ASP A 113 -5.48 6.33 10.95
N GLU A 114 -4.53 6.23 10.00
CA GLU A 114 -4.56 7.00 8.76
C GLU A 114 -5.76 6.60 7.87
N GLN A 115 -6.19 5.33 7.91
CA GLN A 115 -7.33 4.82 7.16
C GLN A 115 -8.64 5.35 7.71
N SER A 116 -8.73 5.45 9.04
CA SER A 116 -9.85 6.07 9.73
C SER A 116 -9.95 7.56 9.37
N LEU A 117 -8.81 8.27 9.33
CA LEU A 117 -8.75 9.68 8.96
C LEU A 117 -9.17 9.93 7.50
N VAL A 118 -8.71 9.11 6.56
CA VAL A 118 -9.12 9.24 5.14
C VAL A 118 -10.60 8.92 4.95
N ASN A 119 -11.14 7.96 5.70
CA ASN A 119 -12.57 7.64 5.65
C ASN A 119 -13.43 8.77 6.23
N GLU A 120 -13.00 9.40 7.34
CA GLU A 120 -13.63 10.59 7.89
C GLU A 120 -13.59 11.77 6.91
N ILE A 121 -12.46 11.99 6.23
CA ILE A 121 -12.30 13.09 5.28
C ILE A 121 -13.08 12.85 3.98
N ARG A 122 -13.16 11.59 3.50
CA ARG A 122 -14.03 11.20 2.38
C ARG A 122 -15.50 11.46 2.65
N ALA A 123 -15.94 11.30 3.90
CA ALA A 123 -17.31 11.63 4.30
C ALA A 123 -17.62 13.13 4.23
N VAL A 124 -16.59 13.98 4.20
CA VAL A 124 -16.73 15.44 4.33
C VAL A 124 -16.42 16.20 3.03
N ASN A 125 -15.41 15.82 2.23
CA ASN A 125 -15.13 16.51 0.96
C ASN A 125 -14.13 15.78 0.03
N SER A 126 -14.57 15.36 -1.16
CA SER A 126 -13.77 14.61 -2.13
C SER A 126 -12.62 15.40 -2.77
N ALA A 127 -12.69 16.73 -2.81
CA ALA A 127 -11.63 17.59 -3.35
C ALA A 127 -10.41 17.77 -2.41
N ALA A 128 -10.56 17.54 -1.11
CA ALA A 128 -9.50 17.72 -0.12
C ALA A 128 -8.41 16.62 -0.19
N ILE A 129 -8.75 15.47 -0.77
CA ILE A 129 -7.91 14.26 -0.82
C ILE A 129 -6.58 14.52 -1.52
N LEU A 130 -6.58 15.25 -2.65
CA LEU A 130 -5.37 15.55 -3.41
C LEU A 130 -4.40 16.49 -2.68
N ILE A 131 -4.94 17.41 -1.87
CA ILE A 131 -4.15 18.37 -1.09
C ILE A 131 -3.51 17.66 0.09
N LEU A 132 -4.27 16.79 0.77
CA LEU A 132 -3.78 16.01 1.90
C LEU A 132 -2.75 14.96 1.50
N ALA A 133 -2.97 14.24 0.39
CA ALA A 133 -1.99 13.29 -0.14
C ALA A 133 -0.65 13.97 -0.46
N LYS A 134 -0.69 15.20 -0.99
CA LYS A 134 0.52 16.02 -1.20
C LYS A 134 1.16 16.45 0.13
N ALA A 135 0.37 16.91 1.09
CA ALA A 135 0.86 17.36 2.39
C ALA A 135 1.52 16.22 3.20
N VAL A 136 0.90 15.04 3.25
CA VAL A 136 1.46 13.86 3.91
C VAL A 136 2.77 13.44 3.26
N ARG A 137 2.83 13.39 1.92
CA ARG A 137 4.09 13.09 1.20
C ARG A 137 5.22 14.07 1.49
N ILE A 138 4.91 15.35 1.73
CA ILE A 138 5.91 16.36 2.12
C ILE A 138 6.39 16.13 3.56
N LEU A 139 5.49 15.72 4.46
CA LEU A 139 5.82 15.47 5.86
C LEU A 139 6.59 14.17 6.07
N SER A 140 6.31 13.12 5.28
CA SER A 140 7.00 11.83 5.37
C SER A 140 8.40 11.81 4.74
N ASN A 141 8.78 12.84 3.98
CA ASN A 141 10.10 12.98 3.34
C ASN A 141 11.04 13.96 4.09
N ARG A 142 10.72 14.31 5.34
CA ARG A 142 11.45 15.31 6.13
C ARG A 142 12.42 14.74 7.18
N ASP A 143 12.67 13.44 7.16
CA ASP A 143 13.70 12.77 7.97
C ASP A 143 14.92 12.36 7.11
#